data_AF-B7PAH0-F1
#
_entry.id   AF-B7PAH0-F1
#
_cell.length_a   1.000
_cell.length_b   1.000
_cell.length_c   1.000
_cell.angle_alpha   90.00
_cell.angle_beta   90.00
_cell.angle_gamma   90.00
#
_symmetry.space_group_name_H-M   'P 1'
#
loop_
_entity.id
_entity.type
_entity.pdbx_description
1 polymer ?
#
loop_
_entity_poly.entity_id
_entity_poly.type
_entity_poly.pdbx_seq_one_letter_code
_entity_poly.pdbx_strand_id
1 'polypeptide(L)'
;RYMASMGDVVIVKMNYRLGAFGFLHAHNDDVPGNMGIHDMHLALLWVRRNIKSFGGDPSRITAFGSSAGAMSIGLMLTSPIASHLIQVAILQSGSPCVPMIARVNSSLQAADELAFRTGCATGNMSVHTHGRQVVGCLRRVNVRRILEFFFSQNGSFLCVFHAFLSALESNLKSRYRYEAFWFYRSYLQTSAFESLTPHFYKRESHRKVSKSELFSTCNRTFLHSFSKSALRKIYWNYLGLLGHTNYVTLRSAIANCIADYFMVCPTHVFAEGLSQKEVPVFFYQFDYRTKNSVDPPWMGVIHTAELYYLFGEPFATSWYTDKER
;
A
#
# COMPACT_ATOMS: atom_id res chain seq x y z
N ARG A 1 -15.13 -6.53 17.03
CA ARG A 1 -15.62 -7.47 18.07
C ARG A 1 -15.97 -8.80 17.43
N TYR A 2 -16.75 -8.79 16.35
CA TYR A 2 -17.15 -9.98 15.57
C TYR A 2 -16.01 -10.94 15.22
N MET A 3 -14.91 -10.46 14.63
CA MET A 3 -13.78 -11.35 14.29
C MET A 3 -13.23 -12.12 15.51
N ALA A 4 -13.08 -11.45 16.66
CA ALA A 4 -12.58 -12.09 17.88
C ALA A 4 -13.60 -13.09 18.45
N SER A 5 -14.89 -12.72 18.48
CA SER A 5 -15.94 -13.55 19.07
C SER A 5 -16.37 -14.73 18.20
N MET A 6 -16.38 -14.57 16.87
CA MET A 6 -16.80 -15.62 15.93
C MET A 6 -15.65 -16.51 15.48
N GLY A 7 -14.42 -15.97 15.47
CA GLY A 7 -13.23 -16.71 15.03
C GLY A 7 -12.46 -17.41 16.15
N ASP A 8 -12.83 -17.21 17.41
CA ASP A 8 -12.08 -17.66 18.59
C ASP A 8 -10.57 -17.29 18.50
N VAL A 9 -10.32 -15.99 18.32
CA VAL A 9 -8.97 -15.44 18.12
C VAL A 9 -8.75 -14.17 18.95
N VAL A 10 -7.50 -13.98 19.39
CA VAL A 10 -7.07 -12.71 20.00
C VAL A 10 -6.66 -11.74 18.90
N ILE A 11 -7.40 -10.64 18.79
CA ILE A 11 -7.12 -9.58 17.80
C ILE A 11 -6.32 -8.45 18.42
N VAL A 12 -5.14 -8.20 17.87
CA VAL A 12 -4.28 -7.07 18.22
C VAL A 12 -4.29 -6.04 17.10
N LYS A 13 -4.52 -4.78 17.44
CA LYS A 13 -4.36 -3.63 16.54
C LYS A 13 -3.28 -2.73 17.11
N MET A 14 -2.40 -2.23 16.26
CA MET A 14 -1.33 -1.32 16.66
C MET A 14 -1.31 -0.09 15.75
N ASN A 15 -0.76 0.99 16.29
CA ASN A 15 -0.45 2.19 15.54
C ASN A 15 1.05 2.21 15.23
N TYR A 16 1.40 2.80 14.09
CA TYR A 16 2.77 3.04 13.69
C TYR A 16 2.87 4.44 13.08
N ARG A 17 4.07 5.02 13.09
CA ARG A 17 4.28 6.37 12.53
C ARG A 17 4.08 6.37 11.01
N LEU A 18 3.44 7.43 10.52
CA LEU A 18 3.14 7.67 9.11
C LEU A 18 3.89 8.91 8.58
N GLY A 19 3.90 9.06 7.25
CA GLY A 19 4.49 10.22 6.57
C GLY A 19 5.94 10.47 6.95
N ALA A 20 6.34 11.74 7.06
CA ALA A 20 7.70 12.12 7.47
C ALA A 20 8.08 11.57 8.86
N PHE A 21 7.11 11.38 9.76
CA PHE A 21 7.39 10.88 11.12
C PHE A 21 7.84 9.42 11.13
N GLY A 22 7.35 8.63 10.17
CA GLY A 22 7.66 7.21 10.05
C GLY A 22 8.70 6.90 8.98
N PHE A 23 8.82 7.73 7.96
CA PHE A 23 9.49 7.35 6.71
C PHE A 23 10.39 8.45 6.12
N LEU A 24 10.71 9.51 6.87
CA LEU A 24 11.78 10.44 6.48
C LEU A 24 13.11 9.68 6.39
N HIS A 25 13.80 9.79 5.26
CA HIS A 25 15.05 9.07 4.99
C HIS A 25 16.05 10.00 4.26
N ALA A 26 17.35 9.85 4.55
CA ALA A 26 18.39 10.68 3.95
C ALA A 26 19.65 9.93 3.48
N HIS A 27 19.57 8.62 3.23
CA HIS A 27 20.71 7.77 2.85
C HIS A 27 21.93 7.91 3.78
N ASN A 28 21.68 8.16 5.07
CA ASN A 28 22.72 8.28 6.09
C ASN A 28 22.22 7.69 7.42
N ASP A 29 23.15 7.44 8.33
CA ASP A 29 22.84 6.84 9.64
C ASP A 29 22.09 7.80 10.58
N ASP A 30 22.17 9.10 10.33
CA ASP A 30 21.47 10.12 11.10
C ASP A 30 19.94 10.08 10.84
N VAL A 31 19.53 9.69 9.63
CA VAL A 31 18.14 9.63 9.17
C VAL A 31 17.91 8.33 8.35
N PRO A 32 17.93 7.17 9.03
CA PRO A 32 17.95 5.87 8.35
C PRO A 32 16.62 5.50 7.68
N GLY A 33 15.51 6.16 8.03
CA GLY A 33 14.17 5.85 7.52
C GLY A 33 13.51 4.64 8.17
N ASN A 34 12.35 4.24 7.64
CA ASN A 34 11.59 3.05 8.07
C ASN A 34 11.21 2.98 9.56
N MET A 35 11.18 4.10 10.27
CA MET A 35 10.75 4.16 11.66
C MET A 35 9.35 3.58 11.86
N GLY A 36 8.45 3.74 10.88
CA GLY A 36 7.13 3.09 10.88
C GLY A 36 7.20 1.57 10.85
N ILE A 37 8.14 0.97 10.09
CA ILE A 37 8.37 -0.49 10.09
C ILE A 37 8.97 -0.93 11.44
N HIS A 38 9.88 -0.14 12.00
CA HIS A 38 10.43 -0.42 13.34
C HIS A 38 9.35 -0.38 14.42
N ASP A 39 8.36 0.51 14.32
CA ASP A 39 7.20 0.51 15.23
C ASP A 39 6.42 -0.79 15.13
N MET A 40 6.15 -1.28 13.91
CA MET A 40 5.47 -2.57 13.69
C MET A 40 6.26 -3.74 14.28
N HIS A 41 7.58 -3.75 14.06
CA HIS A 41 8.45 -4.79 14.60
C HIS A 41 8.44 -4.78 16.14
N LEU A 42 8.50 -3.61 16.76
CA LEU A 42 8.41 -3.47 18.21
C LEU A 42 7.06 -3.95 18.75
N ALA A 43 5.96 -3.67 18.04
CA ALA A 43 4.64 -4.19 18.38
C ALA A 43 4.60 -5.72 18.33
N LEU A 44 5.19 -6.36 17.31
CA LEU A 44 5.29 -7.83 17.24
C LEU A 44 6.11 -8.41 18.40
N LEU A 45 7.22 -7.77 18.77
CA LEU A 45 8.00 -8.17 19.95
C LEU A 45 7.19 -8.06 21.24
N TRP A 46 6.38 -7.00 21.37
CA TRP A 46 5.47 -6.85 22.50
C TRP A 46 4.42 -7.96 22.53
N VAL A 47 3.78 -8.26 21.39
CA VAL A 47 2.79 -9.35 21.28
C VAL A 47 3.43 -10.66 21.70
N ARG A 48 4.59 -11.02 21.14
CA ARG A 48 5.28 -12.27 21.47
C ARG A 48 5.61 -12.40 22.97
N ARG A 49 5.90 -11.29 23.65
CA ARG A 49 6.24 -11.28 25.09
C ARG A 49 5.02 -11.27 26.01
N ASN A 50 3.89 -10.71 25.57
CA ASN A 50 2.78 -10.38 26.46
C ASN A 50 1.45 -11.05 26.12
N ILE A 51 1.25 -11.54 24.88
CA ILE A 51 -0.07 -11.97 24.41
C ILE A 51 -0.63 -13.17 25.18
N LYS A 52 0.23 -13.96 25.81
CA LYS A 52 -0.16 -15.08 26.68
C LYS A 52 -1.09 -14.63 27.82
N SER A 53 -0.87 -13.43 28.38
CA SER A 53 -1.72 -12.88 29.44
C SER A 53 -3.12 -12.48 28.96
N PHE A 54 -3.33 -12.41 27.64
CA PHE A 54 -4.61 -12.10 27.00
C PHE A 54 -5.26 -13.35 26.39
N GLY A 55 -4.75 -14.55 26.69
CA GLY A 55 -5.24 -15.82 26.15
C GLY A 55 -4.71 -16.18 24.76
N GLY A 56 -3.77 -15.41 24.20
CA GLY A 56 -3.17 -15.72 22.90
C GLY A 56 -1.95 -16.63 23.00
N ASP A 57 -1.65 -17.35 21.92
CA ASP A 57 -0.44 -18.16 21.81
C ASP A 57 0.70 -17.35 21.14
N PRO A 58 1.79 -17.02 21.84
CA PRO A 58 2.90 -16.23 21.29
C PRO A 58 3.68 -16.97 20.18
N SER A 59 3.48 -18.27 19.99
CA SER A 59 4.04 -19.04 18.88
C SER A 59 3.16 -19.06 17.64
N ARG A 60 1.90 -18.61 17.76
CA ARG A 60 0.90 -18.61 16.69
C ARG A 60 0.45 -17.21 16.28
N ILE A 61 1.41 -16.43 15.79
CA ILE A 61 1.16 -15.05 15.34
C ILE A 61 0.87 -15.03 13.84
N THR A 62 -0.37 -14.63 13.49
CA THR A 62 -0.75 -14.28 12.12
C THR A 62 -0.70 -12.76 11.96
N ALA A 63 0.14 -12.26 11.05
CA ALA A 63 0.17 -10.85 10.70
C ALA A 63 -0.73 -10.60 9.48
N PHE A 64 -1.68 -9.68 9.58
CA PHE A 64 -2.57 -9.34 8.48
C PHE A 64 -2.72 -7.83 8.30
N GLY A 65 -2.88 -7.41 7.05
CA GLY A 65 -3.04 -6.00 6.72
C GLY A 65 -3.47 -5.78 5.28
N SER A 66 -3.96 -4.59 5.01
CA SER A 66 -4.41 -4.18 3.68
C SER A 66 -3.59 -3.01 3.14
N SER A 67 -3.42 -2.93 1.83
CA SER A 67 -2.72 -1.85 1.13
C SER A 67 -1.31 -1.64 1.70
N ALA A 68 -0.96 -0.43 2.16
CA ALA A 68 0.33 -0.15 2.80
C ALA A 68 0.64 -1.06 4.01
N GLY A 69 -0.37 -1.56 4.71
CA GLY A 69 -0.19 -2.57 5.77
C GLY A 69 0.27 -3.90 5.22
N ALA A 70 -0.34 -4.38 4.12
CA ALA A 70 0.09 -5.59 3.41
C ALA A 70 1.51 -5.44 2.87
N MET A 71 1.82 -4.29 2.25
CA MET A 71 3.17 -3.97 1.79
C MET A 71 4.20 -4.05 2.93
N SER A 72 3.85 -3.47 4.09
CA SER A 72 4.73 -3.47 5.28
C SER A 72 4.95 -4.87 5.85
N ILE A 73 3.90 -5.70 5.91
CA ILE A 73 4.03 -7.11 6.33
C ILE A 73 4.89 -7.88 5.34
N GLY A 74 4.68 -7.70 4.04
CA GLY A 74 5.53 -8.26 2.99
C GLY A 74 7.01 -7.92 3.18
N LEU A 75 7.31 -6.65 3.51
CA LEU A 75 8.68 -6.23 3.83
C LEU A 75 9.22 -6.92 5.09
N MET A 76 8.42 -7.02 6.17
CA MET A 76 8.81 -7.72 7.39
C MET A 76 9.12 -9.20 7.15
N LEU A 77 8.42 -9.88 6.22
CA LEU A 77 8.69 -11.26 5.85
C LEU A 77 10.04 -11.44 5.18
N THR A 78 10.50 -10.44 4.43
CA THR A 78 11.85 -10.45 3.82
C THR A 78 12.96 -10.00 4.77
N SER A 79 12.60 -9.49 5.95
CA SER A 79 13.54 -8.94 6.93
C SER A 79 14.03 -10.02 7.90
N PRO A 80 15.35 -10.21 8.07
CA PRO A 80 15.89 -11.23 8.98
C PRO A 80 15.54 -10.97 10.45
N ILE A 81 15.30 -9.71 10.83
CA ILE A 81 14.98 -9.33 12.20
C ILE A 81 13.50 -9.52 12.54
N ALA A 82 12.59 -9.67 11.56
CA ALA A 82 11.15 -9.71 11.80
C ALA A 82 10.48 -11.02 11.34
N SER A 83 10.98 -11.66 10.29
CA SER A 83 10.33 -12.83 9.66
C SER A 83 10.03 -13.96 10.64
N HIS A 84 10.94 -14.22 11.58
CA HIS A 84 10.81 -15.28 12.59
C HIS A 84 9.73 -15.00 13.67
N LEU A 85 9.14 -13.81 13.68
CA LEU A 85 8.05 -13.43 14.58
C LEU A 85 6.66 -13.72 13.99
N ILE A 86 6.58 -13.95 12.68
CA ILE A 86 5.32 -14.12 11.94
C ILE A 86 5.22 -15.57 11.49
N GLN A 87 4.18 -16.30 11.92
CA GLN A 87 3.95 -17.67 11.49
C GLN A 87 3.16 -17.71 10.17
N VAL A 88 2.14 -16.87 10.09
CA VAL A 88 1.25 -16.74 8.93
C VAL A 88 1.16 -15.27 8.56
N ALA A 89 1.16 -14.97 7.26
CA ALA A 89 0.91 -13.61 6.79
C ALA A 89 -0.25 -13.57 5.82
N ILE A 90 -1.10 -12.56 6.01
CA ILE A 90 -2.27 -12.25 5.20
C ILE A 90 -2.04 -10.89 4.53
N LEU A 91 -1.86 -10.89 3.21
CA LEU A 91 -1.50 -9.69 2.45
C LEU A 91 -2.67 -9.24 1.57
N GLN A 92 -3.50 -8.31 2.04
CA GLN A 92 -4.71 -7.89 1.34
C GLN A 92 -4.40 -6.71 0.40
N SER A 93 -4.61 -6.88 -0.90
CA SER A 93 -4.53 -5.77 -1.87
C SER A 93 -3.22 -4.96 -1.78
N GLY A 94 -2.09 -5.64 -1.63
CA GLY A 94 -0.77 -5.02 -1.55
C GLY A 94 0.36 -6.05 -1.36
N SER A 95 1.54 -5.74 -1.90
CA SER A 95 2.72 -6.60 -1.80
C SER A 95 3.99 -5.75 -1.67
N PRO A 96 5.12 -6.33 -1.23
CA PRO A 96 6.36 -5.58 -1.12
C PRO A 96 7.02 -5.30 -2.49
N CYS A 97 6.52 -5.89 -3.59
CA CYS A 97 7.02 -5.71 -4.95
C CYS A 97 6.43 -4.48 -5.67
N VAL A 98 5.59 -3.69 -4.99
CA VAL A 98 4.90 -2.56 -5.62
C VAL A 98 5.92 -1.49 -6.03
N PRO A 99 5.94 -1.01 -7.29
CA PRO A 99 6.96 -0.08 -7.79
C PRO A 99 7.07 1.28 -7.09
N MET A 100 6.14 1.61 -6.19
CA MET A 100 6.21 2.80 -5.34
C MET A 100 7.15 2.59 -4.14
N ILE A 101 7.25 1.36 -3.65
CA ILE A 101 8.18 0.92 -2.62
C ILE A 101 9.56 0.89 -3.28
N ALA A 102 10.55 1.54 -2.67
CA ALA A 102 11.92 1.71 -3.23
C ALA A 102 12.17 2.89 -4.20
N ARG A 103 11.30 3.90 -4.30
CA ARG A 103 11.68 5.18 -4.92
C ARG A 103 12.57 6.02 -3.99
N VAL A 104 13.79 5.55 -3.76
CA VAL A 104 14.66 6.16 -2.73
C VAL A 104 15.03 7.61 -3.07
N ASN A 105 15.32 7.88 -4.34
CA ASN A 105 15.63 9.22 -4.82
C ASN A 105 14.47 10.21 -4.61
N SER A 106 13.21 9.78 -4.80
CA SER A 106 12.07 10.68 -4.56
C SER A 106 11.84 10.91 -3.07
N SER A 107 12.13 9.93 -2.22
CA SER A 107 12.02 10.11 -0.76
C SER A 107 13.07 11.10 -0.25
N LEU A 108 14.29 11.07 -0.80
CA LEU A 108 15.33 12.04 -0.46
C LEU A 108 14.95 13.45 -0.92
N GLN A 109 14.49 13.60 -2.16
CA GLN A 109 14.02 14.89 -2.69
C GLN A 109 12.89 15.48 -1.84
N ALA A 110 11.92 14.66 -1.44
CA ALA A 110 10.83 15.09 -0.57
C ALA A 110 11.33 15.50 0.83
N ALA A 111 12.35 14.83 1.36
CA ALA A 111 12.95 15.17 2.64
C ALA A 111 13.69 16.52 2.60
N ASP A 112 14.46 16.76 1.53
CA ASP A 112 15.15 18.04 1.32
C ASP A 112 14.15 19.19 1.08
N GLU A 113 13.10 18.96 0.28
CA GLU A 113 12.08 19.98 0.05
C GLU A 113 11.30 20.31 1.32
N LEU A 114 10.97 19.31 2.15
CA LEU A 114 10.37 19.53 3.47
C LEU A 114 11.29 20.41 4.33
N ALA A 115 12.57 20.04 4.43
CA ALA A 115 13.53 20.79 5.23
C ALA A 115 13.68 22.24 4.75
N PHE A 116 13.71 22.46 3.43
CA PHE A 116 13.77 23.79 2.85
C PHE A 116 12.52 24.61 3.16
N ARG A 117 11.32 24.07 2.91
CA ARG A 117 10.05 24.77 3.13
C ARG A 117 9.77 25.09 4.60
N THR A 118 10.31 24.31 5.52
CA THR A 118 10.20 24.60 6.96
C THR A 118 11.28 25.53 7.49
N GLY A 119 12.27 25.92 6.66
CA GLY A 119 13.42 26.73 7.07
C GLY A 119 14.47 25.96 7.88
N CYS A 120 14.45 24.63 7.81
CA CYS A 120 15.41 23.76 8.49
C CYS A 120 16.65 23.41 7.66
N ALA A 121 16.63 23.71 6.37
CA ALA A 121 17.75 23.60 5.46
C ALA A 121 17.93 24.93 4.70
N THR A 122 19.11 25.53 4.80
CA THR A 122 19.48 26.79 4.12
C THR A 122 20.88 26.70 3.54
N GLY A 123 21.11 27.34 2.38
CA GLY A 123 22.41 27.31 1.71
C GLY A 123 22.81 25.89 1.31
N ASN A 124 23.98 25.43 1.78
CA ASN A 124 24.51 24.10 1.48
C ASN A 124 24.02 22.99 2.43
N MET A 125 23.14 23.30 3.39
CA MET A 125 22.59 22.29 4.31
C MET A 125 21.46 21.50 3.64
N SER A 126 21.50 20.18 3.77
CA SER A 126 20.44 19.27 3.32
C SER A 126 20.23 18.15 4.33
N VAL A 127 19.15 17.38 4.22
CA VAL A 127 18.92 16.24 5.12
C VAL A 127 20.00 15.17 4.94
N HIS A 128 20.60 15.11 3.74
CA HIS A 128 21.67 14.16 3.41
C HIS A 128 23.01 14.58 4.04
N THR A 129 23.37 15.86 3.96
CA THR A 129 24.68 16.35 4.41
C THR A 129 24.71 16.71 5.90
N HIS A 130 23.59 17.18 6.44
CA HIS A 130 23.48 17.70 7.82
C HIS A 130 22.28 17.07 8.55
N GLY A 131 22.10 15.75 8.40
CA GLY A 131 20.93 15.00 8.86
C GLY A 131 20.57 15.28 10.32
N ARG A 132 21.54 15.19 11.25
CA ARG A 132 21.32 15.51 12.67
C ARG A 132 20.82 16.93 12.92
N GLN A 133 21.44 17.94 12.31
CA GLN A 133 21.04 19.34 12.50
C GLN A 133 19.65 19.61 11.89
N VAL A 134 19.43 19.13 10.67
CA VAL A 134 18.16 19.30 9.95
C VAL A 134 17.02 18.62 10.69
N VAL A 135 17.18 17.36 11.11
CA VAL A 135 16.16 16.64 11.90
C VAL A 135 15.97 17.28 13.26
N GLY A 136 17.03 17.77 13.90
CA GLY A 136 16.95 18.54 15.15
C GLY A 136 16.10 19.80 15.00
N CYS A 137 16.19 20.50 13.87
CA CYS A 137 15.29 21.60 13.53
C CYS A 137 13.86 21.11 13.26
N LEU A 138 13.68 20.08 12.43
CA LEU A 138 12.36 19.56 12.04
C LEU A 138 11.54 19.10 13.26
N ARG A 139 12.18 18.56 14.30
CA ARG A 139 11.53 18.18 15.57
C ARG A 139 10.92 19.36 16.33
N ARG A 140 11.35 20.60 16.05
CA ARG A 140 10.80 21.84 16.63
C ARG A 140 9.78 22.53 15.74
N VAL A 141 9.62 22.08 14.50
CA VAL A 141 8.64 22.64 13.57
C VAL A 141 7.24 22.26 14.02
N ASN A 142 6.29 23.19 13.87
CA ASN A 142 4.88 22.91 14.13
C ASN A 142 4.40 21.75 13.24
N VAL A 143 3.80 20.72 13.85
CA VAL A 143 3.29 19.52 13.18
C VAL A 143 2.39 19.84 11.99
N ARG A 144 1.59 20.90 12.06
CA ARG A 144 0.68 21.33 11.00
C ARG A 144 1.42 21.66 9.71
N ARG A 145 2.59 22.31 9.79
CA ARG A 145 3.39 22.64 8.59
C ARG A 145 3.94 21.39 7.91
N ILE A 146 4.33 20.39 8.71
CA ILE A 146 4.80 19.09 8.19
C ILE A 146 3.65 18.35 7.50
N LEU A 147 2.45 18.38 8.10
CA LEU A 147 1.26 17.75 7.52
C LEU A 147 0.79 18.46 6.25
N GLU A 148 0.76 19.79 6.23
CA GLU A 148 0.42 20.59 5.04
C GLU A 148 1.36 20.26 3.87
N PHE A 149 2.67 20.13 4.14
CA PHE A 149 3.62 19.67 3.13
C PHE A 149 3.29 18.25 2.63
N PHE A 150 3.07 17.30 3.54
CA PHE A 150 2.74 15.92 3.20
C PHE A 150 1.53 15.81 2.27
N PHE A 151 0.45 16.55 2.56
CA PHE A 151 -0.74 16.58 1.72
C PHE A 151 -0.52 17.27 0.38
N SER A 152 0.38 18.27 0.30
CA SER A 152 0.73 18.93 -0.96
C SER A 152 1.54 18.07 -1.93
N GLN A 153 2.21 17.03 -1.42
CA GLN A 153 3.16 16.20 -2.17
C GLN A 153 2.60 14.81 -2.54
N ASN A 154 1.29 14.58 -2.38
CA ASN A 154 0.66 13.27 -2.63
C ASN A 154 1.34 12.11 -1.88
N GLY A 155 1.86 12.34 -0.68
CA GLY A 155 2.31 11.27 0.21
C GLY A 155 3.73 10.71 -0.03
N SER A 156 4.71 11.56 -0.39
CA SER A 156 6.07 11.16 -0.80
C SER A 156 6.98 10.47 0.24
N PHE A 157 6.47 10.13 1.43
CA PHE A 157 7.25 9.43 2.46
C PHE A 157 6.75 7.99 2.59
N LEU A 158 7.42 7.09 1.87
CA LEU A 158 7.14 5.66 1.81
C LEU A 158 8.32 4.85 2.37
N CYS A 159 8.09 3.55 2.57
CA CYS A 159 9.14 2.63 2.98
C CYS A 159 10.30 2.63 1.96
N VAL A 160 11.53 2.71 2.47
CA VAL A 160 12.76 2.67 1.68
C VAL A 160 13.46 1.34 1.94
N PHE A 161 13.59 0.49 0.92
CA PHE A 161 14.35 -0.76 1.02
C PHE A 161 15.35 -0.85 -0.13
N HIS A 162 16.64 -0.77 0.18
CA HIS A 162 17.71 -0.72 -0.83
C HIS A 162 18.00 -2.05 -1.54
N ALA A 163 17.44 -3.17 -1.04
CA ALA A 163 17.89 -4.51 -1.42
C ALA A 163 16.75 -5.54 -1.49
N PHE A 164 15.55 -5.12 -1.92
CA PHE A 164 14.38 -6.01 -1.87
C PHE A 164 14.54 -7.27 -2.75
N LEU A 165 15.01 -7.13 -4.00
CA LEU A 165 15.19 -8.27 -4.90
C LEU A 165 16.24 -9.27 -4.39
N SER A 166 17.37 -8.80 -3.85
CA SER A 166 18.39 -9.67 -3.27
C SER A 166 17.99 -10.27 -1.91
N ALA A 167 17.13 -9.58 -1.14
CA ALA A 167 16.55 -10.12 0.09
C ALA A 167 15.49 -11.20 -0.18
N LEU A 168 14.72 -11.07 -1.27
CA LEU A 168 13.78 -12.10 -1.74
C LEU A 168 14.53 -13.40 -1.99
N GLU A 169 15.69 -13.35 -2.65
CA GLU A 169 16.51 -14.51 -2.98
C GLU A 169 17.19 -15.15 -1.75
N SER A 170 17.67 -14.35 -0.78
CA SER A 170 18.51 -14.84 0.32
C SER A 170 17.78 -15.21 1.62
N ASN A 171 16.65 -14.56 1.97
CA ASN A 171 16.12 -14.61 3.35
C ASN A 171 14.74 -15.27 3.53
N LEU A 172 14.04 -15.60 2.44
CA LEU A 172 12.76 -16.31 2.53
C LEU A 172 13.00 -17.79 2.83
N LYS A 173 12.70 -18.21 4.07
CA LYS A 173 12.75 -19.62 4.51
C LYS A 173 11.41 -20.32 4.26
N SER A 174 11.45 -21.59 3.90
CA SER A 174 10.32 -22.47 3.52
C SER A 174 9.26 -22.75 4.60
N ARG A 175 9.28 -22.08 5.75
CA ARG A 175 8.54 -22.50 6.95
C ARG A 175 7.22 -21.75 7.22
N TYR A 176 6.84 -20.82 6.36
CA TYR A 176 5.72 -19.91 6.63
C TYR A 176 4.49 -20.32 5.81
N ARG A 177 3.29 -20.04 6.30
CA ARG A 177 2.08 -20.19 5.47
C ARG A 177 1.70 -18.80 5.02
N TYR A 178 1.66 -18.56 3.72
CA TYR A 178 1.27 -17.28 3.18
C TYR A 178 -0.15 -17.37 2.66
N GLU A 179 -0.97 -16.47 3.15
CA GLU A 179 -2.26 -16.19 2.57
C GLU A 179 -2.10 -14.86 1.82
N ALA A 180 -2.03 -14.91 0.50
CA ALA A 180 -2.02 -13.73 -0.34
C ALA A 180 -3.48 -13.41 -0.66
N PHE A 181 -3.97 -12.34 -0.05
CA PHE A 181 -5.37 -11.98 -0.09
C PHE A 181 -5.57 -11.12 -1.35
N TRP A 182 -5.92 -11.74 -2.48
CA TRP A 182 -5.99 -11.05 -3.75
C TRP A 182 -7.38 -10.48 -4.06
N PHE A 183 -7.31 -9.47 -4.89
CA PHE A 183 -8.34 -8.51 -5.16
C PHE A 183 -8.45 -8.44 -6.69
N TYR A 184 -9.59 -8.84 -7.24
CA TYR A 184 -9.96 -8.60 -8.64
C TYR A 184 -11.27 -7.80 -8.65
N ARG A 185 -11.24 -6.76 -9.48
CA ARG A 185 -12.33 -5.81 -9.80
C ARG A 185 -12.63 -4.68 -8.82
N SER A 186 -11.57 -3.95 -8.49
CA SER A 186 -11.61 -2.72 -7.73
C SER A 186 -10.75 -1.71 -8.40
N TYR A 187 -11.44 -0.65 -8.72
CA TYR A 187 -10.94 0.64 -9.03
C TYR A 187 -10.25 1.08 -7.75
N LEU A 188 -8.91 1.03 -7.77
CA LEU A 188 -8.05 1.59 -6.75
C LEU A 188 -8.70 2.82 -6.12
N GLN A 189 -9.24 2.67 -4.92
CA GLN A 189 -9.57 3.81 -4.07
C GLN A 189 -8.55 3.85 -2.96
N THR A 190 -7.34 4.29 -3.31
CA THR A 190 -6.50 4.97 -2.34
C THR A 190 -6.58 6.46 -2.66
N SER A 191 -6.41 7.31 -1.65
CA SER A 191 -6.16 8.73 -1.83
C SER A 191 -5.03 9.00 -2.84
N ALA A 192 -4.08 8.07 -2.99
CA ALA A 192 -3.05 8.12 -4.04
C ALA A 192 -3.64 7.97 -5.46
N PHE A 193 -4.67 7.15 -5.68
CA PHE A 193 -5.33 7.01 -6.98
C PHE A 193 -6.28 8.17 -7.30
N GLU A 194 -7.01 8.67 -6.30
CA GLU A 194 -7.77 9.93 -6.41
C GLU A 194 -6.83 11.09 -6.79
N SER A 195 -5.62 11.11 -6.23
CA SER A 195 -4.56 12.06 -6.58
C SER A 195 -3.91 11.83 -7.96
N LEU A 196 -3.81 10.58 -8.44
CA LEU A 196 -3.27 10.25 -9.78
C LEU A 196 -4.29 10.50 -10.89
N THR A 197 -5.58 10.36 -10.59
CA THR A 197 -6.70 10.45 -11.56
C THR A 197 -7.83 11.40 -11.12
N PRO A 198 -7.55 12.58 -10.54
CA PRO A 198 -8.57 13.43 -9.91
C PRO A 198 -9.63 13.91 -10.91
N HIS A 199 -9.26 14.02 -12.19
CA HIS A 199 -10.14 14.43 -13.27
C HIS A 199 -11.17 13.38 -13.69
N PHE A 200 -10.94 12.10 -13.36
CA PHE A 200 -11.85 10.98 -13.64
C PHE A 200 -12.77 10.67 -12.46
N TYR A 201 -12.42 11.18 -11.29
CA TYR A 201 -12.92 10.71 -9.99
C TYR A 201 -14.10 11.49 -9.42
N LYS A 202 -14.64 12.52 -10.10
CA LYS A 202 -15.81 13.23 -9.55
C LYS A 202 -16.97 12.24 -9.40
N ARG A 203 -17.43 12.06 -8.16
CA ARG A 203 -18.48 11.12 -7.72
C ARG A 203 -19.78 11.20 -8.54
N GLU A 204 -20.01 12.35 -9.18
CA GLU A 204 -21.19 12.67 -10.01
C GLU A 204 -20.92 12.68 -11.52
N SER A 205 -19.75 12.24 -11.95
CA SER A 205 -19.25 12.48 -13.29
C SER A 205 -19.96 11.61 -14.35
N HIS A 206 -21.03 12.13 -14.94
CA HIS A 206 -21.49 11.76 -16.29
C HIS A 206 -20.51 12.20 -17.40
N ARG A 207 -19.33 12.73 -17.03
CA ARG A 207 -18.35 13.29 -17.96
C ARG A 207 -17.89 12.23 -18.96
N LYS A 208 -18.09 12.53 -20.24
CA LYS A 208 -17.54 11.72 -21.32
C LYS A 208 -16.01 11.77 -21.28
N VAL A 209 -15.36 10.62 -21.27
CA VAL A 209 -13.89 10.48 -21.22
C VAL A 209 -13.39 10.00 -22.57
N SER A 210 -12.39 10.67 -23.16
CA SER A 210 -11.83 10.24 -24.44
C SER A 210 -10.65 9.27 -24.26
N LYS A 211 -10.37 8.44 -25.28
CA LYS A 211 -9.15 7.61 -25.31
C LYS A 211 -7.87 8.45 -25.25
N SER A 212 -7.87 9.67 -25.80
CA SER A 212 -6.71 10.57 -25.75
C SER A 212 -6.44 11.07 -24.35
N GLU A 213 -7.49 11.39 -23.59
CA GLU A 213 -7.36 11.76 -22.17
C GLU A 213 -6.79 10.60 -21.36
N LEU A 214 -7.30 9.39 -21.57
CA LEU A 214 -6.80 8.17 -20.91
C LEU A 214 -5.35 7.86 -21.27
N PHE A 215 -4.97 8.02 -22.54
CA PHE A 215 -3.58 7.84 -22.97
C PHE A 215 -2.64 8.83 -22.29
N SER A 216 -3.05 10.10 -22.19
CA SER A 216 -2.30 11.13 -21.47
C SER A 216 -2.10 10.76 -19.99
N THR A 217 -3.15 10.24 -19.35
CA THR A 217 -3.10 9.76 -17.96
C THR A 217 -2.20 8.55 -17.78
N CYS A 218 -2.29 7.53 -18.65
CA CYS A 218 -1.35 6.40 -18.68
C CYS A 218 0.08 6.92 -18.79
N ASN A 219 0.35 7.79 -19.77
CA ASN A 219 1.68 8.32 -20.01
C ASN A 219 2.19 9.04 -18.75
N ARG A 220 1.40 9.94 -18.14
CA ARG A 220 1.80 10.64 -16.91
C ARG A 220 2.09 9.67 -15.75
N THR A 221 1.27 8.65 -15.58
CA THR A 221 1.36 7.70 -14.47
C THR A 221 2.59 6.81 -14.60
N PHE A 222 2.92 6.43 -15.84
CA PHE A 222 3.86 5.34 -16.13
C PHE A 222 5.16 5.80 -16.82
N LEU A 223 5.33 7.09 -17.15
CA LEU A 223 6.49 7.57 -17.93
C LEU A 223 7.85 7.29 -17.28
N HIS A 224 7.90 7.26 -15.95
CA HIS A 224 9.14 7.00 -15.21
C HIS A 224 9.47 5.50 -15.12
N SER A 225 8.53 4.66 -15.51
CA SER A 225 8.62 3.21 -15.34
C SER A 225 8.71 2.45 -16.66
N PHE A 226 8.27 3.06 -17.77
CA PHE A 226 8.22 2.41 -19.07
C PHE A 226 8.67 3.32 -20.21
N SER A 227 9.31 2.71 -21.21
CA SER A 227 9.63 3.39 -22.46
C SER A 227 8.36 3.78 -23.25
N LYS A 228 8.47 4.75 -24.16
CA LYS A 228 7.36 5.16 -25.04
C LYS A 228 6.78 3.99 -25.84
N SER A 229 7.61 3.04 -26.28
CA SER A 229 7.15 1.86 -27.02
C SER A 229 6.36 0.89 -26.13
N ALA A 230 6.80 0.68 -24.88
CA ALA A 230 6.08 -0.11 -23.89
C ALA A 230 4.73 0.55 -23.52
N LEU A 231 4.69 1.86 -23.30
CA LEU A 231 3.45 2.60 -23.04
C LEU A 231 2.43 2.46 -24.18
N ARG A 232 2.91 2.44 -25.43
CA ARG A 232 2.03 2.18 -26.59
C ARG A 232 1.45 0.77 -26.56
N LYS A 233 2.23 -0.24 -26.17
CA LYS A 233 1.73 -1.62 -26.00
C LYS A 233 0.69 -1.70 -24.87
N ILE A 234 0.96 -1.06 -23.73
CA ILE A 234 0.01 -0.98 -22.61
C ILE A 234 -1.30 -0.33 -23.08
N TYR A 235 -1.23 0.80 -23.78
CA TYR A 235 -2.41 1.44 -24.35
C TYR A 235 -3.21 0.50 -25.26
N TRP A 236 -2.55 -0.21 -26.18
CA TRP A 236 -3.23 -1.14 -27.08
C TRP A 236 -3.88 -2.32 -26.35
N ASN A 237 -3.22 -2.86 -25.32
CA ASN A 237 -3.72 -3.97 -24.53
C ASN A 237 -5.02 -3.63 -23.78
N TYR A 238 -5.09 -2.45 -23.16
CA TYR A 238 -6.25 -2.06 -22.33
C TYR A 238 -7.31 -1.25 -23.08
N LEU A 239 -6.91 -0.37 -24.00
CA LEU A 239 -7.80 0.62 -24.63
C LEU A 239 -7.92 0.46 -26.15
N GLY A 240 -7.01 -0.27 -26.79
CA GLY A 240 -6.90 -0.37 -28.24
C GLY A 240 -8.20 -0.78 -28.92
N LEU A 241 -8.76 -1.92 -28.49
CA LEU A 241 -9.93 -2.55 -29.11
C LEU A 241 -11.28 -1.97 -28.66
N LEU A 242 -11.29 -1.06 -27.68
CA LEU A 242 -12.54 -0.53 -27.13
C LEU A 242 -13.19 0.50 -28.06
N GLY A 243 -14.52 0.61 -28.05
CA GLY A 243 -15.22 1.70 -28.73
C GLY A 243 -14.90 3.08 -28.13
N HIS A 244 -15.10 4.16 -28.89
CA HIS A 244 -14.82 5.54 -28.44
C HIS A 244 -15.94 6.18 -27.60
N THR A 245 -17.11 5.57 -27.57
CA THR A 245 -18.35 6.14 -26.98
C THR A 245 -18.80 5.45 -25.70
N ASN A 246 -18.25 4.28 -25.37
CA ASN A 246 -18.57 3.59 -24.12
C ASN A 246 -17.64 4.06 -22.99
N TYR A 247 -17.98 5.22 -22.43
CA TYR A 247 -17.18 5.89 -21.41
C TYR A 247 -17.04 5.08 -20.11
N VAL A 248 -18.03 4.26 -19.78
CA VAL A 248 -17.96 3.35 -18.62
C VAL A 248 -16.87 2.31 -18.85
N THR A 249 -16.91 1.60 -19.97
CA THR A 249 -15.88 0.59 -20.30
C THR A 249 -14.49 1.20 -20.42
N LEU A 250 -14.37 2.42 -20.98
CA LEU A 250 -13.11 3.14 -21.06
C LEU A 250 -12.54 3.48 -19.67
N ARG A 251 -13.39 3.92 -18.72
CA ARG A 251 -13.00 4.14 -17.31
C ARG A 251 -12.60 2.84 -16.61
N SER A 252 -13.33 1.75 -16.86
CA SER A 252 -13.01 0.42 -16.36
C SER A 252 -11.62 -0.04 -16.81
N ALA A 253 -11.33 0.13 -18.09
CA ALA A 253 -10.08 -0.33 -18.66
C ALA A 253 -8.85 0.42 -18.12
N ILE A 254 -8.94 1.75 -17.94
CA ILE A 254 -7.83 2.49 -17.34
C ILE A 254 -7.63 2.14 -15.86
N ALA A 255 -8.72 1.93 -15.12
CA ALA A 255 -8.62 1.56 -13.72
C ALA A 255 -7.99 0.17 -13.56
N ASN A 256 -8.36 -0.79 -14.40
CA ASN A 256 -7.73 -2.11 -14.45
C ASN A 256 -6.24 -1.98 -14.80
N CYS A 257 -5.88 -1.20 -15.82
CA CYS A 257 -4.47 -0.98 -16.19
C CYS A 257 -3.61 -0.50 -15.01
N ILE A 258 -4.14 0.45 -14.23
CA ILE A 258 -3.42 1.00 -13.09
C ILE A 258 -3.43 0.03 -11.89
N ALA A 259 -4.54 -0.68 -11.65
CA ALA A 259 -4.63 -1.74 -10.65
C ALA A 259 -3.64 -2.87 -10.94
N ASP A 260 -3.52 -3.23 -12.22
CA ASP A 260 -2.64 -4.28 -12.67
C ASP A 260 -1.18 -3.92 -12.38
N TYR A 261 -0.79 -2.69 -12.69
CA TYR A 261 0.56 -2.21 -12.44
C TYR A 261 0.92 -2.06 -10.95
N PHE A 262 0.03 -1.46 -10.14
CA PHE A 262 0.38 -1.13 -8.75
C PHE A 262 0.01 -2.20 -7.73
N MET A 263 -0.92 -3.11 -8.02
CA MET A 263 -1.43 -4.05 -7.02
C MET A 263 -1.39 -5.50 -7.52
N VAL A 264 -2.00 -5.80 -8.66
CA VAL A 264 -2.16 -7.19 -9.13
C VAL A 264 -0.83 -7.81 -9.51
N CYS A 265 -0.15 -7.28 -10.53
CA CYS A 265 1.09 -7.88 -11.02
C CYS A 265 2.16 -7.96 -9.93
N PRO A 266 2.39 -6.93 -9.08
CA PRO A 266 3.31 -7.05 -7.95
C PRO A 266 2.92 -8.14 -6.94
N THR A 267 1.63 -8.41 -6.74
CA THR A 267 1.17 -9.48 -5.86
C THR A 267 1.45 -10.85 -6.46
N HIS A 268 1.18 -11.03 -7.76
CA HIS A 268 1.54 -12.25 -8.49
C HIS A 268 3.04 -12.52 -8.45
N VAL A 269 3.86 -11.51 -8.75
CA VAL A 269 5.33 -11.64 -8.70
C VAL A 269 5.79 -12.08 -7.30
N PHE A 270 5.24 -11.48 -6.25
CA PHE A 270 5.62 -11.85 -4.89
C PHE A 270 5.22 -13.30 -4.57
N ALA A 271 3.98 -13.66 -4.87
CA ALA A 271 3.44 -14.99 -4.62
C ALA A 271 4.13 -16.10 -5.43
N GLU A 272 4.46 -15.85 -6.70
CA GLU A 272 5.27 -16.76 -7.52
C GLU A 272 6.65 -16.96 -6.88
N GLY A 273 7.30 -15.89 -6.43
CA GLY A 273 8.57 -15.96 -5.72
C GLY A 273 8.48 -16.77 -4.41
N LEU A 274 7.36 -16.69 -3.70
CA LEU A 274 7.09 -17.52 -2.51
C LEU A 274 6.87 -18.99 -2.89
N SER A 275 6.07 -19.26 -3.92
CA SER A 275 5.76 -20.61 -4.39
C SER A 275 6.98 -21.34 -4.92
N GLN A 276 7.89 -20.65 -5.61
CA GLN A 276 9.18 -21.20 -6.08
C GLN A 276 10.08 -21.64 -4.93
N LYS A 277 9.85 -21.11 -3.72
CA LYS A 277 10.55 -21.48 -2.49
C LYS A 277 9.78 -22.49 -1.64
N GLU A 278 8.82 -23.18 -2.28
CA GLU A 278 7.94 -24.19 -1.68
C GLU A 278 7.12 -23.66 -0.51
N VAL A 279 6.90 -22.34 -0.46
CA VAL A 279 6.05 -21.78 0.57
C VAL A 279 4.60 -21.87 0.13
N PRO A 280 3.69 -22.46 0.93
CA PRO A 280 2.28 -22.54 0.56
C PRO A 280 1.68 -21.14 0.38
N VAL A 281 1.09 -20.91 -0.79
CA VAL A 281 0.39 -19.67 -1.14
C VAL A 281 -1.05 -19.98 -1.46
N PHE A 282 -1.95 -19.22 -0.85
CA PHE A 282 -3.38 -19.21 -1.18
C PHE A 282 -3.73 -17.86 -1.79
N PHE A 283 -4.59 -17.90 -2.81
CA PHE A 283 -5.15 -16.73 -3.47
C PHE A 283 -6.68 -16.77 -3.36
N TYR A 284 -7.29 -15.62 -3.22
CA TYR A 284 -8.71 -15.44 -3.52
C TYR A 284 -8.91 -14.19 -4.36
N GLN A 285 -10.14 -14.00 -4.82
CA GLN A 285 -10.61 -12.78 -5.43
C GLN A 285 -11.90 -12.37 -4.72
N PHE A 286 -11.91 -11.18 -4.13
CA PHE A 286 -13.13 -10.61 -3.52
C PHE A 286 -13.82 -9.73 -4.56
N ASP A 287 -14.90 -10.25 -5.15
CA ASP A 287 -15.64 -9.62 -6.24
C ASP A 287 -17.08 -9.23 -5.85
N TYR A 288 -17.37 -9.20 -4.55
CA TYR A 288 -18.67 -8.83 -4.02
C TYR A 288 -18.79 -7.32 -3.80
N ARG A 289 -19.68 -6.66 -4.54
CA ARG A 289 -20.03 -5.25 -4.32
C ARG A 289 -21.17 -5.15 -3.32
N THR A 290 -20.94 -4.44 -2.22
CA THR A 290 -21.97 -4.14 -1.22
C THR A 290 -23.20 -3.52 -1.89
N LYS A 291 -24.38 -4.09 -1.65
CA LYS A 291 -25.63 -3.71 -2.34
C LYS A 291 -25.96 -2.24 -2.14
N ASN A 292 -25.78 -1.76 -0.91
CA ASN A 292 -26.05 -0.38 -0.53
C ASN A 292 -24.81 0.52 -0.68
N SER A 293 -23.78 0.14 -1.45
CA SER A 293 -22.63 1.02 -1.69
C SER A 293 -23.06 2.36 -2.29
N VAL A 294 -22.58 3.44 -1.69
CA VAL A 294 -22.76 4.83 -2.13
C VAL A 294 -21.84 5.24 -3.27
N ASP A 295 -20.96 4.34 -3.71
CA ASP A 295 -20.03 4.60 -4.80
C ASP A 295 -20.75 4.45 -6.14
N PRO A 296 -20.33 5.17 -7.19
CA PRO A 296 -20.86 4.96 -8.53
C PRO A 296 -20.80 3.48 -8.97
N PRO A 297 -21.84 2.93 -9.63
CA PRO A 297 -21.86 1.51 -10.03
C PRO A 297 -20.69 1.09 -10.93
N TRP A 298 -20.18 2.03 -11.75
CA TRP A 298 -19.03 1.77 -12.61
C TRP A 298 -17.78 1.40 -11.82
N MET A 299 -17.67 1.79 -10.53
CA MET A 299 -16.52 1.49 -9.67
C MET A 299 -16.50 0.05 -9.13
N GLY A 300 -17.49 -0.80 -9.44
CA GLY A 300 -17.44 -2.20 -9.01
C GLY A 300 -17.24 -2.37 -7.51
N VAL A 301 -16.29 -3.21 -7.10
CA VAL A 301 -15.89 -3.35 -5.69
C VAL A 301 -14.85 -2.29 -5.37
N ILE A 302 -14.85 -1.63 -4.21
CA ILE A 302 -13.82 -0.62 -3.90
C ILE A 302 -12.63 -1.24 -3.15
N HIS A 303 -11.49 -0.56 -3.18
CA HIS A 303 -10.26 -1.05 -2.58
C HIS A 303 -10.47 -1.14 -1.08
N THR A 304 -10.07 -2.26 -0.46
CA THR A 304 -10.32 -2.58 0.96
C THR A 304 -11.77 -2.88 1.34
N ALA A 305 -12.71 -3.00 0.39
CA ALA A 305 -14.10 -3.36 0.69
C ALA A 305 -14.23 -4.70 1.44
N GLU A 306 -13.30 -5.62 1.21
CA GLU A 306 -13.25 -6.91 1.90
C GLU A 306 -13.07 -6.77 3.41
N LEU A 307 -12.49 -5.66 3.89
CA LEU A 307 -12.25 -5.43 5.32
C LEU A 307 -13.56 -5.31 6.10
N TYR A 308 -14.60 -4.73 5.50
CA TYR A 308 -15.90 -4.60 6.14
C TYR A 308 -16.48 -5.97 6.48
N TYR A 309 -16.38 -6.92 5.55
CA TYR A 309 -16.83 -8.30 5.74
C TYR A 309 -15.91 -9.06 6.69
N LEU A 310 -14.59 -8.91 6.52
CA LEU A 310 -13.58 -9.56 7.35
C LEU A 310 -13.76 -9.20 8.84
N PHE A 311 -14.06 -7.94 9.16
CA PHE A 311 -14.28 -7.49 10.54
C PHE A 311 -15.73 -7.62 11.04
N GLY A 312 -16.63 -8.17 10.22
CA GLY A 312 -18.01 -8.45 10.57
C GLY A 312 -18.90 -7.21 10.65
N GLU A 313 -18.62 -6.16 9.88
CA GLU A 313 -19.48 -4.98 9.79
C GLU A 313 -20.93 -5.29 9.33
N PRO A 314 -21.18 -6.26 8.43
CA PRO A 314 -22.55 -6.63 8.07
C PRO A 314 -23.46 -7.02 9.24
N PHE A 315 -22.87 -7.56 10.31
CA PHE A 315 -23.58 -7.90 11.55
C PHE A 315 -23.76 -6.72 12.51
N ALA A 316 -23.06 -5.61 12.28
CA ALA A 316 -23.04 -4.45 13.16
C ALA A 316 -24.15 -3.43 12.84
N THR A 317 -24.69 -3.45 11.62
CA THR A 317 -25.61 -2.42 11.14
C THR A 317 -26.71 -3.02 10.26
N SER A 318 -27.86 -2.33 10.19
CA SER A 318 -28.94 -2.67 9.26
C SER A 318 -28.65 -2.24 7.81
N TRP A 319 -27.50 -1.61 7.56
CA TRP A 319 -27.09 -1.14 6.24
C TRP A 319 -26.84 -2.29 5.26
N TYR A 320 -26.52 -3.48 5.77
CA TYR A 320 -26.25 -4.66 4.96
C TYR A 320 -27.49 -5.56 4.85
N THR A 321 -27.59 -6.29 3.75
CA THR A 321 -28.63 -7.30 3.50
C THR A 321 -28.37 -8.58 4.28
N ASP A 322 -29.38 -9.45 4.36
CA ASP A 322 -29.26 -10.75 5.02
C ASP A 322 -28.34 -11.73 4.28
N LYS A 323 -28.03 -11.47 3.00
CA LYS A 323 -27.00 -12.24 2.27
C LYS A 323 -25.58 -11.78 2.64
N GLU A 324 -25.42 -10.52 3.00
CA GLU A 324 -24.12 -9.92 3.37
C GLU A 324 -23.75 -10.20 4.83
N ARG A 325 -24.76 -10.48 5.67
CA ARG A 325 -24.61 -11.05 7.01
C ARG A 325 -24.25 -12.53 6.92
#